data_AF-A0A351Y5E6-F1
#
_entry.id   AF-A0A351Y5E6-F1
#
_cell.length_a   1.000
_cell.length_b   1.000
_cell.length_c   1.000
_cell.angle_alpha   90.00
_cell.angle_beta   90.00
_cell.angle_gamma   90.00
#
_symmetry.space_group_name_H-M   'P 1'
#
loop_
_entity.id
_entity.type
_entity.pdbx_description
1 polymer ?
#
loop_
_entity_poly.entity_id
_entity_poly.type
_entity_poly.pdbx_seq_one_letter_code
_entity_poly.pdbx_strand_id
1 'polypeptide(L)' 'MMKMPFSIKTRTGLDDQDTEEQIKFLVEVSKHVSMITIHGRTVKQ' A
#
# COMPACT_ATOMS: atom_id res chain seq x y z
N MET A 1 -12.13 18.99 -16.25
CA MET A 1 -11.03 18.80 -15.29
C MET A 1 -10.57 17.35 -15.40
N MET A 2 -9.41 17.08 -16.01
CA MET A 2 -8.89 15.70 -16.07
C MET A 2 -8.48 15.29 -14.66
N LYS A 3 -9.09 14.23 -14.12
CA LYS A 3 -8.63 13.63 -12.86
C LYS A 3 -7.29 12.96 -13.14
N MET A 4 -6.22 13.46 -12.53
CA MET A 4 -4.94 12.76 -12.57
C MET A 4 -5.04 11.47 -11.76
N PRO A 5 -4.68 10.31 -12.32
CA PRO A 5 -4.68 9.06 -11.58
C PRO A 5 -3.62 9.11 -10.48
N PHE A 6 -3.99 8.69 -9.27
CA PHE A 6 -3.10 8.59 -8.13
C PHE A 6 -2.75 7.12 -7.88
N SER A 7 -1.50 6.84 -7.52
CA SER A 7 -0.98 5.49 -7.27
C SER A 7 -0.14 5.43 -6.01
N ILE A 8 -0.13 4.28 -5.34
CA ILE A 8 0.67 4.03 -4.14
C ILE A 8 1.76 2.98 -4.46
N LYS A 9 2.98 3.24 -4.00
CA LYS A 9 4.06 2.25 -3.95
C LYS A 9 4.53 2.10 -2.51
N THR A 10 4.54 0.87 -2.00
CA THR A 10 4.81 0.62 -0.58
C THR A 10 5.50 -0.72 -0.34
N ARG A 11 5.77 -1.03 0.93
CA ARG A 11 6.24 -2.32 1.45
C ARG A 11 5.10 -3.04 2.19
N THR A 12 5.32 -4.30 2.57
CA THR A 12 4.33 -5.10 3.32
C THR A 12 4.11 -4.60 4.74
N GLY A 13 5.06 -3.88 5.33
CA GLY A 13 5.00 -3.29 6.67
C GLY A 13 6.33 -2.63 7.04
N LEU A 14 6.38 -2.00 8.20
CA LEU A 14 7.63 -1.59 8.87
C LEU A 14 8.39 -2.84 9.34
N ASP A 15 7.66 -3.81 9.90
CA ASP A 15 8.12 -5.14 10.30
C ASP A 15 7.00 -6.19 10.15
N ASP A 16 7.20 -7.37 10.72
CA ASP A 16 6.24 -8.47 10.56
C ASP A 16 4.97 -8.26 11.40
N GLN A 17 5.01 -7.39 12.43
CA GLN A 17 3.89 -7.18 13.34
C GLN A 17 2.81 -6.27 12.73
N ASP A 18 3.20 -5.32 11.87
CA ASP A 18 2.28 -4.36 11.24
C ASP A 18 1.81 -4.78 9.84
N THR A 19 2.29 -5.92 9.33
CA THR A 19 1.96 -6.37 7.97
C THR A 19 0.44 -6.56 7.77
N GLU A 20 -0.28 -7.11 8.74
CA GLU A 20 -1.74 -7.26 8.61
C GLU A 20 -2.48 -5.93 8.58
N GLU A 21 -2.07 -4.97 9.41
CA GLU A 21 -2.67 -3.64 9.48
C GLU A 21 -2.41 -2.86 8.19
N GLN A 22 -1.19 -2.92 7.67
CA GLN A 22 -0.81 -2.34 6.38
C GLN A 22 -1.69 -2.90 5.25
N ILE A 23 -1.89 -4.22 5.18
CA ILE A 23 -2.73 -4.83 4.15
C ILE A 23 -4.19 -4.39 4.28
N LYS A 24 -4.74 -4.32 5.49
CA LYS A 24 -6.10 -3.79 5.73
C LYS A 24 -6.23 -2.35 5.22
N PHE A 25 -5.29 -1.48 5.57
CA PHE A 25 -5.25 -0.10 5.07
C PHE A 25 -5.18 -0.03 3.54
N LEU A 26 -4.33 -0.86 2.92
CA LEU A 26 -4.19 -0.87 1.46
C LEU A 26 -5.46 -1.33 0.75
N VAL A 27 -6.21 -2.28 1.33
CA VAL A 27 -7.52 -2.69 0.83
C VAL A 27 -8.53 -1.54 0.92
N GLU A 28 -8.55 -0.79 2.03
CA GLU A 28 -9.44 0.36 2.19
C GLU A 28 -9.13 1.47 1.18
N VAL A 29 -7.86 1.85 1.05
CA VAL A 29 -7.44 2.94 0.16
C VAL A 29 -7.49 2.55 -1.33
N SER A 30 -7.50 1.26 -1.66
CA SER A 30 -7.56 0.76 -3.06
C SER A 30 -8.74 1.34 -3.86
N LYS A 31 -9.84 1.68 -3.18
CA LYS A 31 -11.04 2.29 -3.78
C LYS A 31 -10.80 3.71 -4.31
N HIS A 32 -9.73 4.36 -3.89
CA HIS A 32 -9.42 5.76 -4.17
C HIS A 32 -8.21 5.94 -5.10
N VAL A 33 -7.54 4.85 -5.48
CA VAL A 33 -6.29 4.89 -6.25
C VAL A 33 -6.41 4.00 -7.47
N SER A 34 -5.67 4.32 -8.53
CA SER A 34 -5.69 3.54 -9.77
C SER A 34 -4.80 2.30 -9.70
N MET A 35 -3.80 2.31 -8.81
CA MET A 35 -2.82 1.23 -8.69
C MET A 35 -2.14 1.24 -7.32
N ILE A 36 -1.91 0.05 -6.76
CA ILE A 36 -1.05 -0.18 -5.59
C ILE A 36 0.01 -1.20 -5.97
N THR A 37 1.28 -0.85 -5.78
CA THR A 37 2.42 -1.76 -5.96
C THR A 37 3.10 -2.01 -4.62
N ILE A 38 3.20 -3.28 -4.21
CA ILE A 38 3.74 -3.69 -2.92
C ILE A 38 5.07 -4.42 -3.14
N HIS A 39 6.14 -3.95 -2.50
CA HIS A 39 7.38 -4.70 -2.36
C HIS A 39 7.20 -5.72 -1.23
N GLY A 40 7.41 -7.01 -1.53
CA GLY A 40 7.12 -8.14 -0.64
C GLY A 40 8.03 -8.29 0.59
N ARG A 41 8.69 -7.21 1.03
CA ARG A 41 9.54 -7.19 2.22
C ARG A 41 9.14 -6.03 3.12
N THR A 42 9.33 -6.20 4.41
CA THR A 42 9.19 -5.13 5.40
C THR A 42 10.34 -4.13 5.26
N VAL A 43 10.25 -2.98 5.94
CA VAL A 43 11.33 -1.99 5.93
C VAL A 43 12.60 -2.53 6.61
N LYS A 44 12.46 -3.37 7.65
CA LYS A 44 13.58 -3.91 8.44
C LYS A 44 14.31 -5.11 7.80
N GLN A 45 13.90 -5.56 6.61
CA GLN A 45 14.50 -6.68 5.86
C GLN A 45 15.52 -6.24 4.80
#